data_AF-A0A7K3WV10-F1
#
_entry.id   AF-A0A7K3WV10-F1
#
_cell.length_a   1.000
_cell.length_b   1.000
_cell.length_c   1.000
_cell.angle_alpha   90.00
_cell.angle_beta   90.00
_cell.angle_gamma   90.00
#
_symmetry.space_group_name_H-M   'P 1'
#
loop_
_entity.id
_entity.type
_entity.pdbx_description
1 polymer ?
#
loop_
_entity_poly.entity_id
_entity_poly.type
_entity_poly.pdbx_seq_one_letter_code
_entity_poly.pdbx_strand_id
1 'polypeptide(L)'
;MKSILKVRLVLIVIFLIYGNLMVIAQNRFVSVADFNYYLPGSDLGSLEREFDLLKILLLDSSKQALFFEYDPELKELFFEYSKSLQLSKKTFGFVTDLTNIKLIFEEPGRIFNSVFSESVAFEYNYKIDQPIYINENKAIVEILSPTTSDIYYLRINEGVVQINWLGGVIK
;
A
#
# COMPACT_ATOMS: atom_id res chain seq x y z
N MET A 1 4.45 47.95 14.34
CA MET A 1 4.69 47.37 12.99
C MET A 1 5.63 46.17 12.96
N LYS A 2 6.75 46.12 13.71
CA LYS A 2 7.71 44.99 13.67
C LYS A 2 7.17 43.62 14.16
N SER A 3 6.18 43.61 15.05
CA SER A 3 5.62 42.38 15.63
C SER A 3 4.75 41.59 14.62
N ILE A 4 3.94 42.28 13.83
CA ILE A 4 3.04 41.67 12.83
C ILE A 4 3.81 40.96 11.72
N LEU A 5 4.98 41.48 11.34
CA LEU A 5 5.86 40.86 10.35
C LEU A 5 6.46 39.54 10.86
N LYS A 6 6.82 39.45 12.15
CA LYS A 6 7.33 38.22 12.77
C LYS A 6 6.25 37.13 12.84
N VAL A 7 5.02 37.48 13.18
CA VAL A 7 3.90 36.52 13.25
C VAL A 7 3.58 35.93 11.87
N ARG A 8 3.60 36.76 10.81
CA ARG A 8 3.42 36.28 9.44
C ARG A 8 4.55 35.35 8.98
N LEU A 9 5.79 35.64 9.36
CA LEU A 9 6.94 34.78 9.02
C LEU A 9 6.83 33.41 9.71
N VAL A 10 6.42 33.38 10.98
CA VAL A 10 6.21 32.12 11.74
C VAL A 10 5.09 31.28 11.12
N LEU A 11 3.98 31.90 10.72
CA LEU A 11 2.89 31.18 10.06
C LEU A 11 3.29 30.63 8.69
N ILE A 12 4.09 31.35 7.91
CA ILE A 12 4.62 30.86 6.62
C ILE A 12 5.59 29.69 6.85
N VAL A 13 6.44 29.75 7.88
CA VAL A 13 7.36 28.66 8.22
C VAL A 13 6.59 27.42 8.70
N ILE A 14 5.56 27.58 9.53
CA ILE A 14 4.69 26.48 9.95
C ILE A 14 3.96 25.89 8.73
N PHE A 15 3.44 26.72 7.83
CA PHE A 15 2.77 26.26 6.62
C PHE A 15 3.73 25.56 5.64
N LEU A 16 5.00 25.99 5.56
CA LEU A 16 6.03 25.30 4.77
C LEU A 16 6.48 23.99 5.42
N ILE A 17 6.55 23.90 6.74
CA ILE A 17 6.90 22.66 7.45
C ILE A 17 5.73 21.66 7.38
N TYR A 18 4.49 22.09 7.65
CA TYR A 18 3.30 21.25 7.49
C TYR A 18 3.00 20.93 6.03
N GLY A 19 3.27 21.87 5.11
CA GLY A 19 3.18 21.64 3.67
C GLY A 19 4.17 20.58 3.20
N ASN A 20 5.41 20.60 3.68
CA ASN A 20 6.39 19.54 3.38
C ASN A 20 6.03 18.20 4.03
N LEU A 21 5.46 18.18 5.25
CA LEU A 21 4.92 16.96 5.87
C LEU A 21 3.73 16.38 5.08
N MET A 22 2.86 17.21 4.53
CA MET A 22 1.79 16.81 3.61
C MET A 22 2.30 16.36 2.24
N VAL A 23 3.43 16.90 1.76
CA VAL A 23 4.08 16.47 0.52
C VAL A 23 4.80 15.12 0.71
N ILE A 24 5.36 14.84 1.89
CA ILE A 24 5.91 13.52 2.24
C ILE A 24 4.81 12.44 2.31
N ALA A 25 3.55 12.83 2.58
CA ALA A 25 2.41 11.92 2.57
C ALA A 25 1.99 11.44 1.17
N GLN A 26 2.49 12.04 0.08
CA GLN A 26 2.02 11.70 -1.27
C GLN A 26 2.54 10.36 -1.82
N ASN A 27 3.58 9.75 -1.22
CA ASN A 27 4.10 8.43 -1.64
C ASN A 27 4.73 7.69 -0.44
N ARG A 28 3.92 7.34 0.57
CA ARG A 28 4.40 6.56 1.71
C ARG A 28 4.52 5.09 1.30
N PHE A 29 5.69 4.71 0.79
CA PHE A 29 6.05 3.31 0.63
C PHE A 29 6.51 2.76 1.97
N VAL A 30 5.90 1.65 2.40
CA VAL A 30 6.27 0.94 3.62
C VAL A 30 6.88 -0.38 3.23
N SER A 31 8.17 -0.56 3.50
CA SER A 31 8.85 -1.82 3.18
C SER A 31 8.77 -2.81 4.34
N VAL A 32 8.81 -4.11 4.03
CA VAL A 32 8.99 -5.15 5.06
C VAL A 32 10.33 -4.98 5.81
N ALA A 33 11.33 -4.37 5.18
CA ALA A 33 12.58 -4.00 5.84
C ALA A 33 12.37 -2.94 6.94
N ASP A 34 11.54 -1.93 6.68
CA ASP A 34 11.16 -0.93 7.70
C ASP A 34 10.47 -1.63 8.87
N PHE A 35 9.47 -2.48 8.59
CA PHE A 35 8.80 -3.26 9.62
C PHE A 35 9.79 -4.09 10.48
N ASN A 36 10.71 -4.80 9.83
CA ASN A 36 11.72 -5.61 10.52
C ASN A 36 12.69 -4.77 11.35
N TYR A 37 12.95 -3.52 10.97
CA TYR A 37 13.76 -2.59 11.75
C TYR A 37 13.06 -2.16 13.05
N TYR A 38 11.74 -1.92 13.01
CA TYR A 38 10.95 -1.50 14.17
C TYR A 38 10.51 -2.64 15.08
N LEU A 39 10.46 -3.87 14.56
CA LEU A 39 9.99 -5.04 15.32
C LEU A 39 10.74 -5.28 16.65
N PRO A 40 12.08 -5.21 16.73
CA PRO A 40 12.80 -5.48 17.97
C PRO A 40 12.48 -4.42 19.04
N GLY A 41 11.90 -4.87 20.16
CA GLY A 41 11.60 -4.00 21.31
C GLY A 41 10.31 -3.21 21.20
N SER A 42 9.54 -3.36 20.11
CA SER A 42 8.19 -2.81 20.01
C SER A 42 7.17 -3.80 20.57
N ASP A 43 6.14 -3.29 21.24
CA ASP A 43 4.95 -4.06 21.56
C ASP A 43 3.98 -4.09 20.36
N LEU A 44 3.07 -5.06 20.35
CA LEU A 44 2.14 -5.29 19.25
C LEU A 44 1.23 -4.07 18.98
N GLY A 45 0.72 -3.42 20.03
CA GLY A 45 -0.16 -2.26 19.88
C GLY A 45 0.57 -1.04 19.30
N SER A 46 1.89 -0.94 19.51
CA SER A 46 2.73 0.03 18.81
C SER A 46 2.93 -0.32 17.33
N LEU A 47 3.07 -1.60 17.00
CA LEU A 47 3.18 -2.04 15.60
C LEU A 47 1.87 -1.86 14.83
N GLU A 48 0.71 -2.17 15.41
CA GLU A 48 -0.60 -2.01 14.76
C GLU A 48 -0.94 -0.55 14.46
N ARG A 49 -0.46 0.38 15.31
CA ARG A 49 -0.66 1.82 15.08
C ARG A 49 0.16 2.34 13.91
N GLU A 50 1.29 1.70 13.61
CA GLU A 50 2.26 2.16 12.62
C GLU A 50 2.17 1.38 11.29
N PHE A 51 1.76 0.11 11.35
CA PHE A 51 1.77 -0.82 10.24
C PHE A 51 0.47 -1.61 10.12
N ASP A 52 0.09 -1.91 8.87
CA ASP A 52 -0.97 -2.88 8.59
C ASP A 52 -0.36 -4.29 8.63
N LEU A 53 -0.55 -4.97 9.76
CA LEU A 53 0.05 -6.27 10.02
C LEU A 53 -0.42 -7.34 9.03
N LEU A 54 -1.66 -7.24 8.53
CA LEU A 54 -2.19 -8.17 7.53
C LEU A 54 -1.43 -8.00 6.21
N LYS A 55 -1.27 -6.77 5.73
CA LYS A 55 -0.53 -6.48 4.48
C LYS A 55 0.94 -6.89 4.60
N ILE A 56 1.57 -6.69 5.76
CA ILE A 56 2.93 -7.17 6.04
C ILE A 56 2.99 -8.70 5.99
N LEU A 57 2.05 -9.40 6.63
CA LEU A 57 1.99 -10.86 6.63
C LEU A 57 1.81 -11.46 5.24
N LEU A 58 0.97 -10.84 4.40
CA LEU A 58 0.77 -11.25 3.01
C LEU A 58 2.05 -11.10 2.16
N LEU A 59 2.95 -10.20 2.54
CA LEU A 59 4.24 -9.99 1.88
C LEU A 59 5.38 -10.85 2.46
N ASP A 60 5.36 -11.10 3.76
CA ASP A 60 6.32 -11.93 4.50
C ASP A 60 5.63 -12.64 5.69
N SER A 61 5.39 -13.95 5.52
CA SER A 61 4.76 -14.78 6.53
C SER A 61 5.75 -15.43 7.50
N SER A 62 7.06 -15.09 7.44
CA SER A 62 8.09 -15.69 8.30
C SER A 62 7.82 -15.53 9.81
N LYS A 63 7.03 -14.52 10.18
CA LYS A 63 6.68 -14.17 11.57
C LYS A 63 5.23 -14.48 11.93
N GLN A 64 4.52 -15.29 11.13
CA GLN A 64 3.09 -15.56 11.33
C GLN A 64 2.76 -16.17 12.70
N ALA A 65 3.63 -17.03 13.24
CA ALA A 65 3.39 -17.65 14.54
C ALA A 65 3.32 -16.60 15.66
N LEU A 66 4.20 -15.60 15.59
CA LEU A 66 4.20 -14.48 16.53
C LEU A 66 2.83 -13.78 16.50
N PHE A 67 2.33 -13.38 15.33
CA PHE A 67 1.11 -12.58 15.27
C PHE A 67 -0.17 -13.37 15.54
N PHE A 68 -0.25 -14.64 15.12
CA PHE A 68 -1.44 -15.46 15.34
C PHE A 68 -1.69 -15.84 16.80
N GLU A 69 -0.65 -15.82 17.64
CA GLU A 69 -0.81 -15.99 19.08
C GLU A 69 -1.48 -14.77 19.73
N TYR A 70 -1.29 -13.58 19.16
CA TYR A 70 -1.86 -12.34 19.70
C TYR A 70 -3.25 -12.02 19.17
N ASP A 71 -3.45 -12.20 17.85
CA ASP A 71 -4.73 -11.92 17.22
C ASP A 71 -5.18 -13.11 16.35
N PRO A 72 -6.13 -13.91 16.85
CA PRO A 72 -6.76 -14.98 16.09
C PRO A 72 -7.52 -14.49 14.86
N GLU A 73 -8.04 -13.26 14.85
CA GLU A 73 -8.77 -12.70 13.70
C GLU A 73 -7.82 -12.45 12.52
N LEU A 74 -6.62 -11.95 12.80
CA LEU A 74 -5.55 -11.80 11.80
C LEU A 74 -5.23 -13.12 11.10
N LYS A 75 -5.29 -14.23 11.83
CA LYS A 75 -5.08 -15.58 11.27
C LYS A 75 -6.14 -15.92 10.24
N GLU A 76 -7.41 -15.70 10.55
CA GLU A 76 -8.52 -15.99 9.64
C GLU A 76 -8.42 -15.13 8.37
N LEU A 77 -8.24 -13.81 8.54
CA LEU A 77 -8.06 -12.87 7.43
C LEU A 77 -6.87 -13.24 6.55
N PHE A 78 -5.71 -13.55 7.14
CA PHE A 78 -4.52 -13.97 6.39
C PHE A 78 -4.80 -15.22 5.56
N PHE A 79 -5.48 -16.23 6.12
CA PHE A 79 -5.80 -17.44 5.38
C PHE A 79 -6.79 -17.19 4.24
N GLU A 80 -7.80 -16.35 4.45
CA GLU A 80 -8.75 -15.99 3.38
C GLU A 80 -8.05 -15.30 2.21
N TYR A 81 -7.27 -14.26 2.49
CA TYR A 81 -6.53 -13.52 1.47
C TYR A 81 -5.45 -14.37 0.79
N SER A 82 -4.76 -15.23 1.55
CA SER A 82 -3.76 -16.16 1.00
C SER A 82 -4.36 -17.20 0.05
N LYS A 83 -5.62 -17.62 0.29
CA LYS A 83 -6.34 -18.48 -0.66
C LYS A 83 -6.67 -17.71 -1.94
N SER A 84 -7.12 -16.46 -1.85
CA SER A 84 -7.37 -15.61 -3.02
C SER A 84 -6.11 -15.45 -3.88
N LEU A 85 -4.93 -15.28 -3.25
CA LEU A 85 -3.64 -15.26 -3.95
C LEU A 85 -3.38 -16.51 -4.81
N GLN A 86 -3.64 -17.69 -4.25
CA GLN A 86 -3.35 -18.97 -4.92
C GLN A 86 -4.39 -19.32 -5.99
N LEU A 87 -5.64 -18.88 -5.82
CA LEU A 87 -6.79 -19.31 -6.63
C LEU A 87 -7.24 -18.27 -7.67
N SER A 88 -6.67 -17.06 -7.67
CA SER A 88 -7.05 -15.98 -8.57
C SER A 88 -6.94 -16.40 -10.04
N LYS A 89 -8.08 -16.79 -10.65
CA LYS A 89 -8.25 -16.94 -12.11
C LYS A 89 -8.28 -15.58 -12.84
N LYS A 90 -8.21 -14.48 -12.09
CA LYS A 90 -8.23 -13.08 -12.54
C LYS A 90 -6.83 -12.46 -12.41
N THR A 91 -5.77 -13.22 -12.67
CA THR A 91 -4.44 -12.65 -12.78
C THR A 91 -4.37 -11.84 -14.07
N PHE A 92 -4.35 -10.51 -13.93
CA PHE A 92 -4.11 -9.59 -15.04
C PHE A 92 -2.69 -9.09 -14.96
N GLY A 93 -2.11 -8.69 -16.09
CA GLY A 93 -0.73 -8.24 -16.11
C GLY A 93 -0.34 -7.57 -17.40
N PHE A 94 0.78 -6.87 -17.34
CA PHE A 94 1.37 -6.18 -18.47
C PHE A 94 2.89 -6.36 -18.47
N VAL A 95 3.46 -6.29 -19.67
CA VAL A 95 4.91 -6.35 -19.88
C VAL A 95 5.52 -4.97 -19.61
N THR A 96 6.67 -4.96 -18.96
CA THR A 96 7.43 -3.77 -18.61
C THR A 96 8.93 -4.09 -18.60
N ASP A 97 9.75 -3.08 -18.87
CA ASP A 97 11.21 -3.14 -18.73
C ASP A 97 11.67 -2.84 -17.28
N LEU A 98 10.75 -2.36 -16.44
CA LEU A 98 11.03 -2.08 -15.04
C LEU A 98 11.36 -3.36 -14.28
N THR A 99 12.32 -3.27 -13.37
CA THR A 99 12.79 -4.40 -12.56
C THR A 99 12.41 -4.28 -11.08
N ASN A 100 11.97 -3.08 -10.66
CA ASN A 100 11.58 -2.78 -9.29
C ASN A 100 10.09 -2.44 -9.23
N ILE A 101 9.36 -3.10 -8.33
CA ILE A 101 7.91 -2.90 -8.18
C ILE A 101 7.56 -1.48 -7.75
N LYS A 102 8.44 -0.78 -7.04
CA LYS A 102 8.23 0.61 -6.62
C LYS A 102 8.09 1.55 -7.82
N LEU A 103 8.88 1.33 -8.88
CA LEU A 103 8.85 2.15 -10.09
C LEU A 103 7.54 2.00 -10.86
N ILE A 104 6.84 0.87 -10.71
CA ILE A 104 5.51 0.66 -11.34
C ILE A 104 4.50 1.70 -10.85
N PHE A 105 4.63 2.16 -9.61
CA PHE A 105 3.72 3.13 -9.01
C PHE A 105 3.99 4.58 -9.45
N GLU A 106 5.06 4.83 -10.21
CA GLU A 106 5.28 6.12 -10.88
C GLU A 106 4.36 6.29 -12.10
N GLU A 107 3.84 5.18 -12.66
CA GLU A 107 2.89 5.15 -13.79
C GLU A 107 1.60 4.37 -13.44
N PRO A 108 0.77 4.85 -12.48
CA PRO A 108 -0.38 4.10 -11.97
C PRO A 108 -1.46 3.80 -13.02
N GLY A 109 -1.50 4.55 -14.13
CA GLY A 109 -2.40 4.29 -15.24
C GLY A 109 -2.27 2.88 -15.82
N ARG A 110 -1.06 2.31 -15.83
CA ARG A 110 -0.86 0.92 -16.28
C ARG A 110 -1.53 -0.09 -15.36
N ILE A 111 -1.49 0.16 -14.04
CA ILE A 111 -2.16 -0.66 -13.04
C ILE A 111 -3.68 -0.59 -13.28
N PHE A 112 -4.24 0.63 -13.39
CA PHE A 112 -5.68 0.80 -13.58
C PHE A 112 -6.19 0.18 -14.87
N ASN A 113 -5.50 0.37 -15.99
CA ASN A 113 -5.88 -0.23 -17.28
C ASN A 113 -5.87 -1.77 -17.21
N SER A 114 -4.92 -2.34 -16.48
CA SER A 114 -4.81 -3.80 -16.31
C SER A 114 -5.90 -4.38 -15.43
N VAL A 115 -6.29 -3.65 -14.38
CA VAL A 115 -7.31 -4.11 -13.43
C VAL A 115 -8.73 -3.90 -13.96
N PHE A 116 -9.00 -2.77 -14.60
CA PHE A 116 -10.37 -2.32 -14.91
C PHE A 116 -10.72 -2.29 -16.40
N SER A 117 -9.82 -2.71 -17.31
CA SER A 117 -9.94 -2.56 -18.77
C SER A 117 -9.94 -1.10 -19.25
N GLU A 118 -9.52 -0.87 -20.49
CA GLU A 118 -9.27 0.48 -21.04
C GLU A 118 -10.49 1.41 -21.05
N SER A 119 -11.71 0.86 -20.99
CA SER A 119 -12.95 1.65 -21.04
C SER A 119 -13.46 2.16 -19.69
N VAL A 120 -12.96 1.64 -18.55
CA VAL A 120 -13.54 1.94 -17.22
C VAL A 120 -12.65 2.87 -16.40
N ALA A 121 -11.33 2.83 -16.59
CA ALA A 121 -10.35 3.53 -15.75
C ALA A 121 -10.47 5.07 -15.77
N PHE A 122 -11.13 5.65 -16.78
CA PHE A 122 -11.27 7.11 -16.92
C PHE A 122 -12.66 7.66 -16.60
N GLU A 123 -13.69 6.82 -16.47
CA GLU A 123 -15.04 7.28 -16.08
C GLU A 123 -15.20 7.41 -14.57
N TYR A 124 -14.41 6.68 -13.78
CA TYR A 124 -14.46 6.71 -12.32
C TYR A 124 -13.16 7.28 -11.74
N ASN A 125 -13.29 8.14 -10.72
CA ASN A 125 -12.18 8.78 -10.01
C ASN A 125 -11.38 7.78 -9.14
N TYR A 126 -10.74 6.79 -9.75
CA TYR A 126 -9.95 5.79 -9.04
C TYR A 126 -8.68 6.41 -8.45
N LYS A 127 -8.30 5.94 -7.26
CA LYS A 127 -7.07 6.35 -6.58
C LYS A 127 -6.43 5.15 -5.90
N ILE A 128 -5.10 5.12 -5.88
CA ILE A 128 -4.36 4.20 -5.03
C ILE A 128 -4.36 4.78 -3.61
N ASP A 129 -4.85 3.99 -2.65
CA ASP A 129 -4.75 4.34 -1.24
C ASP A 129 -3.31 4.15 -0.74
N GLN A 130 -2.91 5.01 0.19
CA GLN A 130 -1.56 5.02 0.76
C GLN A 130 -1.64 4.66 2.26
N PRO A 131 -0.66 3.92 2.80
CA PRO A 131 0.62 3.55 2.17
C PRO A 131 0.57 2.32 1.24
N ILE A 132 1.53 2.26 0.31
CA ILE A 132 1.80 1.05 -0.50
C ILE A 132 2.82 0.18 0.24
N TYR A 133 2.46 -1.07 0.51
CA TYR A 133 3.34 -2.01 1.20
C TYR A 133 4.17 -2.79 0.19
N ILE A 134 5.48 -2.86 0.39
CA ILE A 134 6.43 -3.47 -0.55
C ILE A 134 7.35 -4.48 0.15
N ASN A 135 7.59 -5.59 -0.53
CA ASN A 135 8.69 -6.50 -0.22
C ASN A 135 9.39 -6.91 -1.51
N GLU A 136 10.57 -6.35 -1.75
CA GLU A 136 11.35 -6.57 -2.98
C GLU A 136 10.53 -6.33 -4.26
N ASN A 137 10.17 -7.40 -4.97
CA ASN A 137 9.42 -7.39 -6.21
C ASN A 137 7.92 -7.57 -6.02
N LYS A 138 7.42 -7.53 -4.78
CA LYS A 138 6.02 -7.72 -4.41
C LYS A 138 5.46 -6.47 -3.76
N ALA A 139 4.17 -6.23 -3.95
CA ALA A 139 3.45 -5.17 -3.26
C ALA A 139 2.02 -5.56 -2.93
N ILE A 140 1.49 -4.98 -1.84
CA ILE A 140 0.05 -4.94 -1.57
C ILE A 140 -0.39 -3.49 -1.69
N VAL A 141 -1.46 -3.27 -2.45
CA VAL A 141 -2.06 -1.96 -2.65
C VAL A 141 -3.57 -2.05 -2.57
N GLU A 142 -4.20 -0.95 -2.19
CA GLU A 142 -5.64 -0.79 -2.18
C GLU A 142 -6.02 0.26 -3.20
N ILE A 143 -7.00 -0.06 -4.05
CA ILE A 143 -7.52 0.85 -5.07
C ILE A 143 -8.93 1.26 -4.66
N LEU A 144 -9.11 2.56 -4.49
CA LEU A 144 -10.35 3.19 -4.12
C LEU A 144 -11.11 3.64 -5.36
N SER A 145 -12.41 3.37 -5.38
CA SER A 145 -13.39 4.01 -6.26
C SER A 145 -14.38 4.83 -5.41
N PRO A 146 -15.30 5.60 -6.02
CA PRO A 146 -16.33 6.31 -5.27
C PRO A 146 -17.20 5.40 -4.38
N THR A 147 -17.35 4.13 -4.72
CA THR A 147 -18.28 3.19 -4.06
C THR A 147 -17.63 1.90 -3.58
N THR A 148 -16.38 1.64 -3.94
CA THR A 148 -15.68 0.39 -3.61
C THR A 148 -14.26 0.65 -3.14
N SER A 149 -13.74 -0.30 -2.38
CA SER A 149 -12.30 -0.44 -2.14
C SER A 149 -11.88 -1.87 -2.47
N ASP A 150 -10.84 -2.03 -3.29
CA ASP A 150 -10.33 -3.33 -3.71
C ASP A 150 -8.85 -3.47 -3.36
N ILE A 151 -8.49 -4.60 -2.76
CA ILE A 151 -7.11 -4.91 -2.36
C ILE A 151 -6.49 -5.83 -3.40
N TYR A 152 -5.26 -5.49 -3.82
CA TYR A 152 -4.51 -6.21 -4.83
C TYR A 152 -3.13 -6.59 -4.34
N TYR A 153 -2.70 -7.79 -4.74
CA TYR A 153 -1.31 -8.22 -4.67
C TYR A 153 -0.65 -8.13 -6.03
N LEU A 154 0.46 -7.41 -6.07
CA LEU A 154 1.27 -7.23 -7.26
C LEU A 154 2.59 -7.96 -7.08
N ARG A 155 3.09 -8.57 -8.15
CA ARG A 155 4.46 -9.06 -8.22
C ARG A 155 5.06 -8.78 -9.59
N ILE A 156 6.34 -8.44 -9.63
CA ILE A 156 7.10 -8.31 -10.86
C ILE A 156 8.07 -9.47 -11.02
N ASN A 157 7.95 -10.21 -12.11
CA ASN A 157 8.83 -11.34 -12.42
C ASN A 157 9.21 -11.31 -13.90
N GLU A 158 10.51 -11.29 -14.19
CA GLU A 158 11.04 -11.33 -15.57
C GLU A 158 10.40 -10.28 -16.51
N GLY A 159 10.21 -9.04 -16.01
CA GLY A 159 9.60 -7.95 -16.80
C GLY A 159 8.07 -8.06 -16.95
N VAL A 160 7.41 -8.98 -16.25
CA VAL A 160 5.95 -9.08 -16.25
C VAL A 160 5.42 -8.69 -14.87
N VAL A 161 4.57 -7.66 -14.84
CA VAL A 161 3.80 -7.32 -13.64
C VAL A 161 2.54 -8.17 -13.63
N GLN A 162 2.35 -8.94 -12.56
CA GLN A 162 1.16 -9.73 -12.32
C GLN A 162 0.37 -9.12 -11.16
N ILE A 163 -0.92 -8.94 -11.36
CA ILE A 163 -1.85 -8.30 -10.42
C ILE A 163 -2.94 -9.30 -10.08
N ASN A 164 -3.14 -9.56 -8.79
CA ASN A 164 -4.11 -10.52 -8.27
C ASN A 164 -5.05 -9.79 -7.31
N TRP A 165 -6.35 -9.89 -7.54
CA TRP A 165 -7.35 -9.37 -6.63
C TRP A 165 -7.46 -10.26 -5.39
N LEU A 166 -7.45 -9.64 -4.21
CA LEU A 166 -7.51 -10.34 -2.94
C LEU A 166 -8.91 -10.29 -2.31
N GLY A 167 -9.61 -9.19 -2.53
CA GLY A 167 -10.92 -8.93 -1.94
C GLY A 167 -11.27 -7.45 -2.09
N GLY A 168 -12.49 -7.10 -1.70
CA GLY A 168 -12.95 -5.72 -1.72
C GLY A 168 -14.21 -5.51 -0.89
N VAL A 169 -14.50 -4.25 -0.60
CA VAL A 169 -15.63 -3.80 0.19
C VAL A 169 -16.45 -2.80 -0.62
N ILE A 170 -17.78 -2.97 -0.60
CA ILE A 170 -18.73 -1.99 -1.11
C ILE A 170 -19.08 -1.06 0.05
N LYS A 171 -18.91 0.25 -0.14
CA LYS A 171 -19.18 1.28 0.86
C LYS A 171 -20.61 1.82 0.77
#